data_AF-A0A357LKK0-F1
#
_entry.id   AF-A0A357LKK0-F1
#
_cell.length_a   1.000
_cell.length_b   1.000
_cell.length_c   1.000
_cell.angle_alpha   90.00
_cell.angle_beta   90.00
_cell.angle_gamma   90.00
#
_symmetry.space_group_name_H-M   'P 1'
#
loop_
_entity.id
_entity.type
_entity.pdbx_description
1 polymer ?
#
loop_
_entity_poly.entity_id
_entity_poly.type
_entity_poly.pdbx_seq_one_letter_code
_entity_poly.pdbx_strand_id
1 'polypeptide(L)'
;MTQSDAKNTDKILAGEYALGLLSDQEKTEFEARLETEPQLRRYHANWLEDFVTLTDDIGEVAPPVGFYAGLEKRLFDAPQVAEQATQSGSLVRFVLGAAVAVVVCALILVAL
;
A
#
# COMPACT_ATOMS: atom_id res chain seq x y z
N MET A 1 -17.95 5.54 -23.76
CA MET A 1 -17.72 6.41 -22.59
C MET A 1 -16.75 7.50 -23.01
N THR A 2 -17.09 8.77 -22.78
CA THR A 2 -16.17 9.88 -23.05
C THR A 2 -15.21 10.06 -21.87
N GLN A 3 -14.10 10.78 -22.07
CA GLN A 3 -13.17 11.09 -20.98
C GLN A 3 -13.82 11.90 -19.85
N SER A 4 -14.87 12.68 -20.16
CA SER A 4 -15.62 13.44 -19.16
C SER A 4 -16.45 12.52 -18.26
N ASP A 5 -17.04 11.47 -18.82
CA ASP A 5 -17.86 10.51 -18.07
C ASP A 5 -17.02 9.74 -17.06
N ALA A 6 -15.84 9.26 -17.49
CA ALA A 6 -14.91 8.55 -16.61
C ALA A 6 -14.44 9.41 -15.42
N LYS A 7 -14.10 10.68 -15.67
CA LYS A 7 -13.73 11.63 -14.59
C LYS A 7 -14.86 11.84 -13.58
N ASN A 8 -16.11 11.84 -14.03
CA ASN A 8 -17.27 11.98 -13.15
C ASN A 8 -17.46 10.72 -12.28
N THR A 9 -17.38 9.54 -12.90
CA THR A 9 -17.42 8.26 -12.18
C THR A 9 -16.34 8.17 -11.11
N ASP A 10 -15.10 8.52 -11.44
CA ASP A 10 -13.99 8.49 -10.47
C ASP A 10 -14.17 9.49 -9.33
N LYS A 11 -14.73 10.67 -9.61
CA LYS A 11 -15.06 11.65 -8.57
C LYS A 11 -16.14 11.11 -7.62
N ILE A 12 -17.17 10.43 -8.14
CA ILE A 12 -18.21 9.81 -7.32
C ILE A 12 -17.62 8.71 -6.46
N LEU A 13 -16.85 7.80 -7.07
CA LEU A 13 -16.24 6.66 -6.38
C LEU A 13 -15.29 7.09 -5.26
N ALA A 14 -14.53 8.18 -5.48
CA ALA A 14 -13.69 8.76 -4.44
C ALA A 14 -14.48 9.29 -3.23
N GLY A 15 -15.68 9.81 -3.46
CA GLY A 15 -16.58 10.27 -2.40
C GLY A 15 -17.18 9.11 -1.62
N GLU A 16 -17.61 8.05 -2.32
CA GLU A 16 -18.09 6.81 -1.70
C GLU A 16 -16.99 6.14 -0.86
N TYR A 17 -15.75 6.10 -1.35
CA TYR A 17 -14.60 5.63 -0.57
C TYR A 17 -14.37 6.49 0.69
N ALA A 18 -14.37 7.81 0.55
CA ALA A 18 -14.16 8.73 1.68
C ALA A 18 -15.23 8.59 2.78
N LEU A 19 -16.47 8.28 2.40
CA LEU A 19 -17.57 8.02 3.33
C LEU A 19 -17.62 6.56 3.83
N GLY A 20 -16.74 5.68 3.35
CA GLY A 20 -16.72 4.26 3.72
C GLY A 20 -17.93 3.47 3.20
N LEU A 21 -18.47 3.83 2.04
CA LEU A 21 -19.67 3.21 1.45
C LEU A 21 -19.37 2.05 0.51
N LEU A 22 -18.10 1.86 0.13
CA LEU A 22 -17.68 0.76 -0.73
C LEU A 22 -17.69 -0.57 0.01
N SER A 23 -17.99 -1.66 -0.71
CA SER A 23 -17.74 -3.02 -0.22
C SER A 23 -16.24 -3.28 -0.04
N ASP A 24 -15.88 -4.31 0.73
CA ASP A 24 -14.46 -4.66 0.97
C ASP A 24 -13.69 -4.92 -0.34
N GLN A 25 -14.35 -5.53 -1.32
CA GLN A 25 -13.76 -5.78 -2.63
C GLN A 25 -13.53 -4.46 -3.40
N GLU A 26 -14.56 -3.63 -3.53
CA GLU A 26 -14.45 -2.33 -4.23
C GLU A 26 -13.43 -1.41 -3.56
N LYS A 27 -13.36 -1.43 -2.23
CA LYS A 27 -12.36 -0.70 -1.45
C LYS A 27 -10.94 -1.14 -1.82
N THR A 28 -10.69 -2.44 -1.88
CA THR A 28 -9.38 -3.01 -2.25
C THR A 28 -9.00 -2.62 -3.68
N GLU A 29 -9.94 -2.70 -4.62
CA GLU A 29 -9.73 -2.31 -6.02
C GLU A 29 -9.44 -0.81 -6.14
N PHE A 30 -10.17 0.03 -5.39
CA PHE A 30 -9.96 1.47 -5.35
C PHE A 30 -8.58 1.83 -4.77
N GLU A 31 -8.15 1.16 -3.70
CA GLU A 31 -6.84 1.36 -3.07
C GLU A 31 -5.68 1.02 -4.02
N ALA A 32 -5.78 -0.07 -4.77
CA ALA A 32 -4.79 -0.41 -5.80
C ALA A 32 -4.66 0.69 -6.87
N ARG A 33 -5.77 1.33 -7.25
CA ARG A 33 -5.77 2.46 -8.20
C ARG A 33 -5.13 3.71 -7.58
N LEU A 34 -5.38 3.99 -6.30
CA LEU A 34 -4.78 5.15 -5.61
C LEU A 34 -3.25 5.14 -5.62
N GLU A 35 -2.61 3.96 -5.66
CA GLU A 35 -1.15 3.84 -5.75
C GLU A 35 -0.58 4.44 -7.05
N THR A 36 -1.32 4.30 -8.15
CA THR A 36 -0.82 4.58 -9.51
C THR A 36 -1.53 5.73 -10.22
N GLU A 37 -2.67 6.21 -9.73
CA GLU A 37 -3.48 7.25 -10.36
C GLU A 37 -3.49 8.56 -9.55
N PRO A 38 -2.60 9.54 -9.85
CA PRO A 38 -2.53 10.79 -9.10
C PRO A 38 -3.80 11.63 -9.12
N GLN A 39 -4.58 11.58 -10.21
CA GLN A 39 -5.84 12.32 -10.30
C GLN A 39 -6.91 11.76 -9.36
N LEU A 40 -6.95 10.43 -9.21
CA LEU A 40 -7.88 9.78 -8.27
C LEU A 40 -7.58 10.18 -6.83
N ARG A 41 -6.29 10.25 -6.46
CA ARG A 41 -5.85 10.78 -5.15
C ARG A 41 -6.29 12.23 -4.93
N ARG A 42 -6.28 13.06 -5.98
CA ARG A 42 -6.77 14.45 -5.88
C ARG A 42 -8.28 14.51 -5.63
N TYR A 43 -9.06 13.67 -6.30
CA TYR A 43 -10.51 13.60 -6.02
C TYR A 43 -10.79 13.17 -4.58
N HIS A 44 -10.07 12.16 -4.08
CA HIS A 44 -10.18 11.73 -2.70
C HIS A 44 -9.80 12.85 -1.71
N ALA A 45 -8.67 13.53 -1.92
CA ALA A 45 -8.23 14.64 -1.08
C ALA A 45 -9.26 15.78 -1.04
N ASN A 46 -9.81 16.17 -2.20
CA ASN A 46 -10.85 17.20 -2.27
C ASN A 46 -12.09 16.83 -1.44
N TRP A 47 -12.54 15.57 -1.49
CA TRP A 47 -13.66 15.12 -0.66
C TRP A 47 -13.36 15.21 0.83
N LEU A 48 -12.14 14.83 1.25
CA LEU A 48 -11.74 14.96 2.66
C LEU A 48 -11.72 16.42 3.10
N GLU A 49 -11.20 17.33 2.29
CA GLU A 49 -11.19 18.78 2.57
C GLU A 49 -12.62 19.33 2.70
N ASP A 50 -13.51 18.97 1.77
CA ASP A 50 -14.92 19.37 1.81
C ASP A 50 -15.60 18.85 3.09
N PHE A 51 -15.35 17.59 3.49
CA PHE A 51 -15.95 17.01 4.69
C PHE A 51 -15.42 17.59 6.00
N VAL A 52 -14.16 18.02 6.06
CA VAL A 52 -13.61 18.69 7.26
C VAL A 52 -14.43 19.93 7.61
N THR A 53 -14.84 20.72 6.62
CA THR A 53 -15.65 21.93 6.86
C THR A 53 -17.01 21.65 7.50
N LEU A 54 -17.55 20.43 7.34
CA LEU A 54 -18.80 20.02 7.99
C LEU A 54 -18.63 19.79 9.50
N THR A 55 -17.38 19.69 9.97
CA THR A 55 -17.04 19.44 11.37
C THR A 55 -16.74 20.71 12.17
N ASP A 56 -16.67 21.89 11.51
CA ASP A 56 -16.30 23.16 12.15
C ASP A 56 -17.21 23.55 13.32
N ASP A 57 -18.50 23.19 13.24
CA ASP A 57 -19.50 23.46 14.28
C ASP A 57 -19.60 22.33 15.34
N ILE A 58 -18.79 21.28 15.23
CA ILE A 58 -18.77 20.16 16.19
C ILE A 58 -17.77 20.49 17.30
N GLY A 59 -18.27 20.62 18.53
CA GLY A 59 -17.43 20.88 19.70
C GLY A 59 -16.41 19.76 19.99
N GLU A 60 -15.20 20.15 20.37
CA GLU A 60 -14.12 19.22 20.75
C GLU A 60 -14.51 18.38 21.99
N VAL A 61 -14.18 17.09 21.95
CA VAL A 61 -14.33 16.17 23.09
C VAL A 61 -12.95 15.73 23.55
N ALA A 62 -12.58 16.09 24.78
CA ALA A 62 -11.28 15.74 25.35
C ALA A 62 -11.14 14.21 25.52
N PRO A 63 -10.03 13.60 25.05
CA PRO A 63 -9.78 12.18 25.26
C PRO A 63 -9.44 11.87 26.73
N PRO A 64 -9.54 10.60 27.18
CA PRO A 64 -9.13 10.19 28.51
C PRO A 64 -7.67 10.51 28.83
N VAL A 65 -7.37 10.74 30.11
CA VAL A 65 -6.00 11.02 30.59
C VAL A 65 -5.05 9.90 30.17
N GLY A 66 -3.91 10.27 29.59
CA GLY A 66 -2.87 9.33 29.16
C GLY A 66 -3.11 8.66 27.81
N PHE A 67 -4.20 8.95 27.11
CA PHE A 67 -4.51 8.36 25.79
C PHE A 67 -3.37 8.56 24.78
N TYR A 68 -2.85 9.79 24.67
CA TYR A 68 -1.76 10.12 23.75
C TYR A 68 -0.46 9.35 24.08
N ALA A 69 -0.02 9.38 25.34
CA ALA A 69 1.16 8.66 25.78
C ALA A 69 1.04 7.13 25.57
N GLY A 70 -0.17 6.58 25.77
CA GLY A 70 -0.46 5.17 25.47
C GLY A 70 -0.36 4.86 23.98
N LEU A 71 -0.84 5.75 23.11
CA LEU A 71 -0.69 5.62 21.66
C LEU A 71 0.77 5.67 21.22
N GLU A 72 1.54 6.64 21.71
CA GLU A 72 2.96 6.78 21.39
C GLU A 72 3.74 5.51 21.76
N LYS A 73 3.57 5.02 22.99
CA LYS A 73 4.21 3.79 23.45
C LYS A 73 3.85 2.59 22.57
N ARG A 74 2.58 2.46 22.15
CA ARG A 74 2.14 1.34 21.31
C ARG A 74 2.72 1.40 19.90
N LEU A 75 2.78 2.59 19.31
CA LEU A 75 3.20 2.78 17.93
C LEU A 75 4.72 2.80 17.77
N PHE A 76 5.46 3.30 18.77
CA PHE A 76 6.89 3.60 18.64
C PHE A 76 7.82 2.88 19.63
N ASP A 77 7.33 2.40 20.78
CA ASP A 77 8.17 1.70 21.76
C ASP A 77 8.15 0.17 21.61
N ALA A 78 7.39 -0.37 20.65
CA ALA A 78 7.43 -1.79 20.34
C ALA A 78 8.79 -2.13 19.69
N PRO A 79 9.54 -3.14 20.19
CA PRO A 79 10.72 -3.61 19.49
C PRO A 79 10.24 -4.11 18.12
N GLN A 80 10.70 -3.46 17.05
CA GLN A 80 10.58 -4.02 15.71
C GLN A 80 11.21 -5.39 15.80
N VAL A 81 10.39 -6.45 15.70
CA VAL A 81 10.91 -7.80 15.50
C VAL A 81 11.63 -7.68 14.18
N ALA A 82 12.95 -7.46 14.26
CA ALA A 82 13.82 -7.58 13.12
C ALA A 82 13.45 -8.92 12.53
N GLU A 83 12.89 -8.91 11.31
CA GLU A 83 12.81 -10.11 10.51
C GLU A 83 14.25 -10.63 10.50
N GLN A 84 14.52 -11.60 11.36
CA GLN A 84 15.70 -12.42 11.27
C GLN A 84 15.50 -13.15 9.96
N ALA A 85 15.96 -12.50 8.90
CA ALA A 85 16.15 -13.07 7.60
C ALA A 85 16.82 -14.41 7.85
N THR A 86 16.04 -15.48 7.72
CA THR A 86 16.52 -16.84 7.69
C THR A 86 17.33 -16.96 6.40
N GLN A 87 18.57 -16.47 6.45
CA GLN A 87 19.58 -16.54 5.41
C GLN A 87 20.10 -17.99 5.21
N SER A 88 19.28 -19.00 5.53
CA SER A 88 19.63 -20.42 5.47
C SER A 88 19.23 -21.07 4.13
N GLY A 89 19.29 -20.30 3.03
CA GLY A 89 18.99 -20.77 1.67
C GLY A 89 20.07 -20.45 0.62
N SER A 90 21.15 -19.76 1.00
CA SER A 90 22.15 -19.24 0.04
C SER A 90 23.08 -20.32 -0.53
N LEU A 91 23.45 -21.33 0.25
CA LEU A 91 24.44 -22.32 -0.18
C LEU A 91 23.91 -23.27 -1.27
N VAL A 92 22.64 -23.71 -1.19
CA VAL A 92 22.04 -24.60 -2.21
C VAL A 92 21.91 -23.88 -3.57
N ARG A 93 21.62 -22.58 -3.56
CA ARG A 93 21.55 -21.75 -4.77
C ARG A 93 22.93 -21.57 -5.44
N PHE A 94 23.99 -21.50 -4.64
CA PHE A 94 25.36 -21.43 -5.17
C PHE A 94 25.80 -22.74 -5.84
N VAL A 95 25.46 -23.90 -5.25
CA VAL A 95 25.84 -25.21 -5.82
C VAL A 95 25.06 -25.51 -7.10
N LEU A 96 23.77 -25.14 -7.15
CA LEU A 96 22.96 -25.36 -8.35
C LEU A 96 23.37 -24.46 -9.52
N GLY A 97 23.80 -23.21 -9.26
CA GLY A 97 24.31 -22.30 -10.28
C GLY A 97 25.64 -22.75 -10.91
N ALA A 98 26.53 -23.34 -10.11
CA ALA A 98 27.82 -23.86 -10.59
C ALA A 98 27.67 -25.05 -11.56
N ALA A 99 26.68 -25.92 -11.34
CA ALA A 99 26.43 -27.06 -12.21
C ALA A 99 25.97 -26.65 -13.63
N VAL A 100 25.16 -25.58 -13.75
CA VAL A 100 24.69 -25.07 -15.04
C VAL A 100 25.85 -24.46 -15.85
N ALA A 101 26.76 -23.73 -15.21
CA ALA A 101 27.90 -23.12 -15.89
C ALA A 101 28.88 -24.15 -16.49
N VAL A 102 29.09 -25.28 -15.82
CA VAL A 102 29.94 -26.38 -16.31
C VAL A 102 29.34 -27.04 -17.55
N VAL A 103 28.02 -27.28 -17.55
CA VAL A 103 27.33 -27.87 -18.71
C VAL A 103 27.38 -26.94 -19.93
N VAL A 104 27.17 -25.63 -19.74
CA VAL A 104 27.24 -24.66 -20.82
C VAL A 104 28.67 -24.55 -21.39
N CYS A 105 29.71 -24.52 -20.55
CA CYS A 105 31.09 -24.50 -21.03
C CYS A 105 31.46 -25.78 -21.80
N ALA A 106 31.00 -26.94 -21.35
CA ALA A 106 31.24 -28.20 -22.05
C ALA A 106 30.55 -28.22 -23.44
N LEU A 107 29.33 -27.71 -23.54
CA LEU A 107 28.61 -27.64 -24.82
C LEU A 107 29.26 -26.67 -25.81
N ILE A 108 29.80 -25.55 -25.34
CA ILE A 108 30.50 -24.58 -26.18
C ILE A 108 31.83 -25.15 -26.69
N LEU A 109 32.56 -25.91 -25.87
CA LEU A 109 33.83 -26.55 -26.28
C LEU A 109 33.63 -27.72 -27.26
N VAL A 110 32.50 -28.43 -27.20
CA VAL A 110 32.18 -29.51 -28.14
C VAL A 110 31.67 -28.97 -29.49
N ALA A 111 31.19 -27.72 -29.52
CA ALA A 111 30.67 -27.06 -30.72
C ALA A 111 31.71 -26.20 -31.47
N LEU A 112 32.98 -26.20 -31.03
CA LEU A 112 34.11 -25.49 -31.68
C LEU A 112 34.97 -26.46 -32.51
#